data_AF-A0A349A2L2-F1
#
_entry.id   AF-A0A349A2L2-F1
#
_cell.length_a   1.000
_cell.length_b   1.000
_cell.length_c   1.000
_cell.angle_alpha   90.00
_cell.angle_beta   90.00
_cell.angle_gamma   90.00
#
_symmetry.space_group_name_H-M   'P 1'
#
loop_
_entity.id
_entity.type
_entity.pdbx_description
1 polymer ?
#
loop_
_entity_poly.entity_id
_entity_poly.type
_entity_poly.pdbx_seq_one_letter_code
_entity_poly.pdbx_strand_id
1 'polypeptide(L)' 'MEIEGKEPSARQLARLIRSARGDGVRMIFVQPQFARKKADAVARQIGGVCIPLDPLAADYPGNMERIATALEKGLVH' A
#
# COMPACT_ATOMS: atom_id res chain seq x y z
N MET A 1 -12.15 -1.92 0.60
CA MET A 1 -12.98 -1.40 -0.52
C MET A 1 -12.22 -1.68 -1.79
N GLU A 2 -12.70 -2.64 -2.59
CA GLU A 2 -12.29 -2.77 -3.99
C GLU A 2 -12.96 -1.65 -4.77
N ILE A 3 -12.16 -0.86 -5.49
CA ILE A 3 -12.66 0.04 -6.51
C ILE A 3 -12.09 -0.54 -7.81
N GLU A 4 -12.94 -1.24 -8.57
CA GLU A 4 -12.67 -1.87 -9.88
C GLU A 4 -11.85 -0.97 -10.83
N GLY A 5 -10.52 -0.94 -10.67
CA GLY A 5 -9.59 -0.20 -11.54
C GLY A 5 -9.84 1.31 -11.69
N LYS A 6 -10.85 1.89 -11.02
CA LYS A 6 -11.23 3.30 -11.13
C LYS A 6 -10.53 4.12 -10.06
N GLU A 7 -10.04 5.27 -10.49
CA GLU A 7 -9.34 6.20 -9.61
C GLU A 7 -10.31 6.81 -8.58
N PRO A 8 -10.04 6.73 -7.26
CA PRO A 8 -10.91 7.30 -6.25
C PRO A 8 -10.99 8.83 -6.39
N SER A 9 -12.18 9.41 -6.19
CA SER A 9 -12.32 10.86 -6.12
C SER A 9 -11.50 11.44 -4.95
N ALA A 10 -11.14 12.72 -5.02
CA ALA A 10 -10.40 13.40 -3.94
C ALA A 10 -11.05 13.25 -2.55
N ARG A 11 -12.40 13.31 -2.48
CA ARG A 11 -13.14 13.15 -1.23
C ARG A 11 -13.12 11.71 -0.70
N GLN A 12 -13.11 10.71 -1.59
CA GLN A 12 -12.95 9.31 -1.21
C GLN A 12 -11.53 9.04 -0.72
N LEU A 13 -10.52 9.54 -1.43
CA LEU A 13 -9.13 9.40 -1.04
C LEU A 13 -8.85 10.02 0.34
N ALA A 14 -9.35 11.23 0.59
CA ALA A 14 -9.21 11.89 1.89
C ALA A 14 -9.90 11.11 3.03
N ARG A 15 -11.05 10.47 2.76
CA ARG A 15 -11.70 9.58 3.73
C ARG A 15 -10.88 8.34 4.01
N LEU A 16 -10.31 7.73 2.97
CA LEU A 16 -9.47 6.55 3.09
C LEU A 16 -8.21 6.84 3.92
N ILE A 17 -7.55 7.98 3.67
CA ILE A 17 -6.38 8.41 4.44
C ILE A 17 -6.72 8.63 5.92
N ARG A 18 -7.86 9.25 6.22
CA ARG A 18 -8.30 9.44 7.62
C ARG A 18 -8.58 8.12 8.32
N SER A 19 -9.29 7.20 7.68
CA SER A 19 -9.55 5.86 8.23
C SER A 19 -8.23 5.13 8.48
N ALA A 20 -7.36 5.06 7.47
CA ALA A 20 -6.07 4.40 7.57
C ALA A 20 -5.19 4.95 8.73
N ARG A 21 -5.22 6.26 8.98
CA ARG A 21 -4.54 6.84 10.16
C ARG A 21 -5.19 6.43 11.48
N GLY A 22 -6.52 6.46 11.56
CA GLY A 22 -7.26 6.05 12.75
C GLY A 22 -7.07 4.57 13.09
N ASP A 23 -6.98 3.74 12.05
CA ASP A 23 -6.79 2.29 12.15
C ASP A 23 -5.31 1.89 12.34
N GLY A 24 -4.39 2.86 12.40
CA GLY A 24 -2.96 2.60 12.61
C GLY A 24 -2.27 1.90 11.44
N VAL A 25 -2.78 2.06 10.20
CA VAL A 25 -2.18 1.46 9.01
C VAL A 25 -0.80 2.06 8.75
N ARG A 26 0.22 1.20 8.68
CA ARG A 26 1.62 1.60 8.41
C ARG A 26 2.14 1.13 7.05
N MET A 27 1.36 0.33 6.32
CA MET A 27 1.83 -0.32 5.10
C MET A 27 0.73 -0.33 4.03
N ILE A 28 1.07 0.11 2.82
CA ILE A 28 0.21 0.09 1.63
C ILE A 28 0.87 -0.80 0.59
N PHE A 29 0.14 -1.80 0.09
CA PHE A 29 0.58 -2.61 -1.04
C PHE A 29 0.01 -2.07 -2.35
N VAL A 30 0.85 -1.94 -3.37
CA VAL A 30 0.44 -1.47 -4.69
C VAL A 30 0.93 -2.40 -5.77
N GLN A 31 0.09 -2.70 -6.75
CA GLN A 31 0.52 -3.42 -7.94
C GLN A 31 1.40 -2.49 -8.80
N PRO A 32 2.58 -2.91 -9.26
CA PRO A 32 3.49 -2.04 -10.01
C PRO A 32 2.89 -1.54 -11.33
N GLN A 33 1.88 -2.24 -11.86
CA GLN A 33 1.11 -1.83 -13.03
C GLN A 33 0.15 -0.64 -12.72
N PHE A 34 -0.11 -0.35 -11.45
CA PHE A 34 -0.87 0.81 -10.98
C PHE A 34 0.06 1.96 -10.55
N ALA A 35 -0.47 3.19 -10.53
CA ALA A 35 0.27 4.43 -10.33
C ALA A 35 0.99 4.53 -8.97
N ARG A 36 2.19 3.92 -8.86
CA ARG A 36 3.07 3.90 -7.68
C ARG A 36 3.25 5.26 -7.00
N LYS A 37 3.43 6.33 -7.80
CA LYS A 37 3.59 7.70 -7.29
C LYS A 37 2.41 8.16 -6.41
N LYS A 38 1.19 7.74 -6.73
CA LYS A 38 0.00 8.10 -5.96
C LYS A 38 -0.05 7.30 -4.66
N ALA A 39 0.24 6.00 -4.72
CA ALA A 39 0.32 5.16 -3.53
C ALA A 39 1.42 5.64 -2.55
N ASP A 40 2.58 6.07 -3.05
CA ASP A 40 3.64 6.67 -2.24
C ASP A 40 3.18 7.95 -1.52
N ALA A 41 2.43 8.82 -2.21
CA ALA A 41 1.89 10.04 -1.62
C ALA A 41 0.87 9.75 -0.52
N VAL A 42 0.05 8.71 -0.67
CA VAL A 42 -0.89 8.25 0.35
C VAL A 42 -0.16 7.66 1.55
N ALA A 43 0.84 6.79 1.32
CA ALA A 43 1.64 6.17 2.37
C ALA A 43 2.31 7.24 3.26
N ARG A 44 2.87 8.29 2.65
CA ARG A 44 3.45 9.42 3.39
C ARG A 44 2.42 10.14 4.26
N GLN A 45 1.20 10.34 3.76
CA GLN A 45 0.14 11.01 4.52
C GLN A 45 -0.34 10.21 5.74
N ILE A 46 -0.20 8.88 5.70
CA ILE A 46 -0.53 8.02 6.84
C ILE A 46 0.67 7.75 7.77
N GLY A 47 1.87 8.24 7.44
CA GLY A 47 3.08 7.93 8.20
C GLY A 47 3.56 6.48 8.00
N GLY A 48 3.23 5.90 6.84
CA GLY A 48 3.53 4.52 6.48
C GLY A 48 4.43 4.41 5.24
N VAL A 49 4.60 3.18 4.79
CA VAL A 49 5.41 2.83 3.62
C VAL A 49 4.54 2.21 2.52
N CYS A 50 4.94 2.45 1.27
CA CYS A 50 4.32 1.86 0.10
C CYS A 50 5.23 0.74 -0.43
N ILE A 51 4.67 -0.45 -0.61
CA ILE A 51 5.39 -1.65 -1.03
C ILE A 51 4.79 -2.13 -2.34
N PRO A 52 5.57 -2.19 -3.43
CA PRO A 52 5.10 -2.81 -4.65
C PRO A 52 4.92 -4.31 -4.44
N LEU A 53 3.77 -4.84 -4.85
CA LEU A 53 3.43 -6.26 -4.81
C LEU A 53 3.03 -6.65 -6.22
N ASP A 54 3.85 -7.48 -6.88
CA ASP A 54 3.58 -7.94 -8.24
C ASP A 54 2.90 -9.31 -8.21
N PRO A 55 1.56 -9.38 -8.36
CA PRO A 55 0.83 -10.66 -8.33
C PRO A 55 1.10 -11.53 -9.57
N LEU A 56 1.72 -10.97 -10.61
CA LEU A 56 2.05 -11.67 -11.86
C LEU A 56 3.53 -12.05 -11.95
N ALA A 57 4.35 -11.71 -10.94
CA ALA A 57 5.73 -12.17 -10.90
C ALA A 57 5.75 -13.70 -10.77
N ALA A 58 6.48 -14.38 -11.65
CA ALA A 58 6.66 -15.84 -11.62
C ALA A 58 7.25 -16.34 -10.28
N ASP A 59 7.88 -15.45 -9.52
CA ASP A 59 8.45 -15.67 -8.18
C ASP A 59 7.47 -15.22 -7.07
N TYR A 60 6.36 -15.95 -6.94
CA TYR A 60 5.41 -15.76 -5.85
C TYR A 60 6.04 -15.98 -4.46
N PRO A 61 6.89 -17.00 -4.23
CA PRO A 61 7.55 -17.22 -2.94
C PRO A 61 8.48 -16.05 -2.55
N GLY A 62 9.33 -15.57 -3.45
CA GLY A 62 10.20 -14.43 -3.16
C GLY A 62 9.41 -13.13 -2.97
N ASN A 63 8.23 -12.99 -3.56
CA ASN A 63 7.32 -11.87 -3.25
C ASN A 63 6.79 -11.96 -1.80
N MET A 64 6.45 -13.17 -1.32
CA MET A 64 6.04 -13.37 0.07
C MET A 64 7.18 -13.12 1.06
N GLU A 65 8.42 -13.52 0.72
CA GLU A 65 9.59 -13.19 1.54
C GLU A 65 9.83 -11.68 1.64
N ARG A 66 9.65 -10.94 0.54
CA ARG A 66 9.75 -9.46 0.54
C ARG A 66 8.68 -8.83 1.42
N ILE A 67 7.45 -9.36 1.39
CA ILE A 67 6.36 -8.91 2.26
C ILE A 67 6.71 -9.21 3.73
N ALA A 68 7.14 -10.43 4.04
CA ALA A 68 7.54 -10.82 5.40
C ALA A 68 8.68 -9.95 5.94
N THR A 69 9.71 -9.72 5.12
CA THR A 69 10.85 -8.84 5.47
C THR A 69 10.38 -7.41 5.72
N ALA A 70 9.44 -6.92 4.92
CA ALA A 70 8.95 -5.56 5.08
C ALA A 70 8.03 -5.41 6.30
N LEU A 71 7.21 -6.43 6.61
CA LEU A 71 6.44 -6.50 7.85
C LEU A 71 7.36 -6.52 9.06
N GLU A 72 8.39 -7.37 9.05
CA GLU A 72 9.40 -7.41 10.10
C GLU A 72 10.01 -6.02 10.31
N LYS A 73 10.55 -5.39 9.27
CA LYS A 73 11.17 -4.05 9.36
C LYS A 73 10.19 -2.95 9.77
N GLY A 74 8.93 -3.03 9.34
CA GLY A 74 7.90 -2.03 9.60
C GLY A 74 7.27 -2.12 11.00
N LEU A 75 7.36 -3.29 11.65
CA LEU A 75 6.83 -3.52 13.00
C LEU A 75 7.81 -3.10 14.12
N VAL A 76 9.11 -2.91 13.82
CA VAL A 76 10.13 -2.57 14.84
C VAL A 76 10.27 -1.07 15.12
N HIS A 77 9.44 -0.18 14.55
CA HIS A 77 9.50 1.29 14.74
C HIS A 77 8.16 1.95 15.10
#